data_AF-A0A373D3L4-F1
#
_entry.id   AF-A0A373D3L4-F1
#
_cell.length_a   1.000
_cell.length_b   1.000
_cell.length_c   1.000
_cell.angle_alpha   90.00
_cell.angle_beta   90.00
_cell.angle_gamma   90.00
#
_symmetry.space_group_name_H-M   'P 1'
#
loop_
_entity.id
_entity.type
_entity.pdbx_description
1 polymer ?
#
loop_
_entity_poly.entity_id
_entity_poly.type
_entity_poly.pdbx_seq_one_letter_code
_entity_poly.pdbx_strand_id
1 'polypeptide(L)'
;MAKISKKTIKELKDILDRGCDYADTQTVVTEYANEALKESGCDICQCADAMIVDWDDKPICTVEEFANIFWDKAVEGILNVLKTQE
;
A
#
# COMPACT_ATOMS: atom_id res chain seq x y z
N MET A 1 3.71 -8.12 -25.07
CA MET A 1 4.24 -6.98 -24.30
C MET A 1 5.74 -6.93 -24.49
N ALA A 2 6.33 -5.75 -24.67
CA ALA A 2 7.78 -5.62 -24.69
C ALA A 2 8.34 -5.91 -23.29
N LYS A 3 9.49 -6.58 -23.22
CA LYS A 3 10.13 -6.95 -21.95
C LYS A 3 10.49 -5.71 -21.14
N ILE A 4 10.06 -5.66 -19.88
CA ILE A 4 10.47 -4.60 -18.97
C ILE A 4 11.96 -4.76 -18.63
N SER A 5 12.70 -3.66 -18.72
CA SER A 5 14.13 -3.68 -18.42
C SER A 5 14.40 -3.81 -16.91
N LYS A 6 15.54 -4.41 -16.53
CA LYS A 6 15.98 -4.44 -15.12
C LYS A 6 16.12 -3.04 -14.52
N LYS A 7 16.51 -2.06 -15.33
CA LYS A 7 16.60 -0.65 -14.93
C LYS A 7 15.23 -0.11 -14.55
N THR A 8 14.23 -0.34 -15.39
CA THR A 8 12.83 0.06 -15.14
C THR A 8 12.27 -0.59 -13.89
N ILE A 9 12.55 -1.87 -13.63
CA ILE A 9 12.10 -2.55 -12.40
C ILE A 9 12.70 -1.89 -11.15
N LYS A 10 13.99 -1.47 -11.22
CA LYS A 10 14.64 -0.78 -10.11
C LYS A 10 14.01 0.62 -9.89
N GLU A 11 13.80 1.37 -10.96
CA GLU A 11 13.16 2.69 -10.89
C GLU A 11 11.74 2.60 -10.33
N LEU A 12 10.96 1.58 -10.73
CA LEU A 12 9.64 1.33 -10.17
C LEU A 12 9.70 1.02 -8.67
N LYS A 13 10.68 0.22 -8.23
CA LYS A 13 10.87 -0.06 -6.80
C LYS A 13 11.14 1.24 -6.02
N ASP A 14 12.02 2.08 -6.53
CA ASP A 14 12.42 3.31 -5.85
C ASP A 14 11.27 4.33 -5.79
N ILE A 15 10.43 4.42 -6.83
CA ILE A 15 9.26 5.32 -6.86
C ILE A 15 8.11 4.80 -5.98
N LEU A 16 7.85 3.49 -5.99
CA LEU A 16 6.74 2.88 -5.23
C LEU A 16 7.06 2.68 -3.73
N ASP A 17 8.30 2.94 -3.31
CA ASP A 17 8.68 2.92 -1.91
C ASP A 17 7.99 4.06 -1.15
N ARG A 18 7.41 3.76 0.02
CA ARG A 18 6.71 4.77 0.84
C ARG A 18 7.65 5.84 1.40
N GLY A 19 8.94 5.56 1.52
CA GLY A 19 9.97 6.52 1.90
C GLY A 19 10.51 7.36 0.73
N CYS A 20 9.91 7.27 -0.46
CA CYS A 20 10.31 8.07 -1.61
C CYS A 20 9.76 9.50 -1.51
N ASP A 21 10.60 10.43 -1.04
CA ASP A 21 10.24 11.86 -0.92
C ASP A 21 9.82 12.51 -2.25
N TYR A 22 10.30 11.99 -3.38
CA TYR A 22 9.95 12.53 -4.70
C TYR A 22 8.53 12.17 -5.13
N ALA A 23 8.12 10.93 -4.85
CA ALA A 23 6.82 10.41 -5.26
C ALA A 23 5.72 10.66 -4.22
N ASP A 24 6.10 11.03 -3.00
CA ASP A 24 5.21 11.22 -1.85
C ASP A 24 4.25 10.02 -1.66
N THR A 25 4.81 8.83 -1.85
CA THR A 25 4.03 7.59 -1.92
C THR A 25 3.29 7.30 -0.62
N GLN A 26 3.82 7.71 0.54
CA GLN A 26 3.11 7.58 1.81
C GLN A 26 1.79 8.34 1.81
N THR A 27 1.76 9.57 1.29
CA THR A 27 0.54 10.39 1.24
C THR A 27 -0.51 9.71 0.36
N VAL A 28 -0.12 9.20 -0.81
CA VAL A 28 -1.01 8.46 -1.71
C VAL A 28 -1.58 7.19 -1.04
N VAL A 29 -0.74 6.43 -0.32
CA VAL A 29 -1.19 5.23 0.40
C VAL A 29 -2.21 5.59 1.50
N THR A 30 -1.95 6.65 2.26
CA THR A 30 -2.87 7.14 3.30
C THR A 30 -4.19 7.64 2.69
N GLU A 31 -4.16 8.35 1.56
CA GLU A 31 -5.37 8.78 0.84
C GLU A 31 -6.22 7.59 0.39
N TYR A 32 -5.61 6.60 -0.28
CA TYR A 32 -6.32 5.40 -0.71
C TYR A 32 -6.85 4.56 0.45
N ALA A 33 -6.14 4.52 1.58
CA ALA A 33 -6.64 3.85 2.77
C ALA A 33 -7.92 4.53 3.31
N ASN A 34 -7.95 5.87 3.32
CA ASN A 34 -9.15 6.63 3.72
C ASN A 34 -10.31 6.44 2.74
N GLU A 35 -10.05 6.48 1.44
CA GLU A 35 -11.06 6.24 0.40
C GLU A 35 -11.66 4.83 0.53
N ALA A 36 -10.82 3.80 0.64
CA ALA A 36 -11.28 2.42 0.82
C ALA A 36 -12.07 2.23 2.11
N LEU A 37 -11.65 2.88 3.21
CA LEU A 37 -12.37 2.85 4.48
C LEU A 37 -13.76 3.49 4.36
N LYS A 38 -13.86 4.62 3.64
CA LYS A 38 -15.14 5.28 3.34
C LYS A 38 -16.04 4.42 2.48
N GLU A 39 -15.51 3.82 1.42
CA GLU A 39 -16.25 2.88 0.55
C GLU A 39 -16.73 1.64 1.31
N SER A 40 -16.01 1.25 2.37
CA SER A 40 -16.40 0.16 3.27
C SER A 40 -17.50 0.55 4.27
N GLY A 41 -17.95 1.81 4.25
CA GLY A 41 -19.07 2.33 5.06
C GLY A 41 -18.64 3.12 6.31
N CYS A 42 -17.37 3.46 6.45
CA CYS A 42 -16.88 4.28 7.55
C CYS A 42 -16.70 5.74 7.11
N ASP A 43 -17.76 6.53 7.26
CA ASP A 43 -17.82 7.93 6.78
C ASP A 43 -17.14 8.95 7.70
N ILE A 44 -16.85 8.59 8.96
CA ILE A 44 -16.47 9.55 10.00
C ILE A 44 -15.03 9.44 10.48
N CYS A 45 -14.40 8.27 10.34
CA CYS A 45 -13.04 8.02 10.83
C CYS A 45 -12.03 8.16 9.71
N GLN A 46 -10.82 8.60 10.04
CA GLN A 46 -9.66 8.44 9.17
C GLN A 46 -8.98 7.08 9.44
N CYS A 47 -8.19 6.59 8.50
CA CYS A 47 -7.49 5.31 8.63
C CYS A 47 -6.52 5.25 9.82
N ALA A 48 -5.98 6.40 10.24
CA ALA A 48 -5.15 6.51 11.43
C ALA A 48 -5.95 6.36 12.74
N ASP A 49 -7.24 6.68 12.73
CA ASP A 49 -8.13 6.63 13.89
C ASP A 49 -8.98 5.33 13.94
N ALA A 50 -9.01 4.57 12.83
CA ALA A 50 -9.73 3.32 12.72
C ALA A 50 -8.83 2.13 13.06
N MET A 51 -9.37 1.17 13.81
CA MET A 51 -8.67 -0.04 14.23
C MET A 51 -9.19 -1.28 13.49
N ILE A 52 -8.28 -2.16 13.11
CA ILE A 52 -8.61 -3.54 12.78
C ILE A 52 -8.62 -4.32 14.09
N VAL A 53 -9.74 -4.98 14.37
CA VAL A 53 -9.92 -5.84 15.53
C VAL A 53 -10.12 -7.28 15.08
N ASP A 54 -9.72 -8.23 15.94
CA ASP A 54 -10.12 -9.62 15.75
C ASP A 54 -11.59 -9.83 16.16
N TRP A 55 -12.03 -11.09 16.14
CA TRP A 55 -13.38 -11.46 16.50
C TRP A 55 -13.75 -11.15 17.96
N ASP A 56 -12.77 -11.04 18.86
CA ASP A 56 -12.95 -10.79 20.30
C ASP A 56 -12.73 -9.29 20.65
N ASP A 57 -12.92 -8.40 19.67
CA ASP A 57 -12.69 -6.95 19.78
C ASP A 57 -11.26 -6.57 20.19
N LYS A 58 -10.29 -7.50 20.06
CA LYS A 58 -8.91 -7.22 20.41
C LYS A 58 -8.27 -6.41 19.28
N PRO A 59 -7.70 -5.23 19.58
CA PRO A 59 -7.03 -4.43 18.55
C PRO A 59 -5.80 -5.15 18.00
N ILE A 60 -5.70 -5.23 16.68
CA ILE A 60 -4.57 -5.80 15.94
C ILE A 60 -3.60 -4.69 15.53
N CYS A 61 -4.10 -3.71 14.79
CA CYS A 61 -3.36 -2.54 14.30
C CYS A 61 -4.35 -1.45 13.84
N THR A 62 -3.87 -0.27 13.50
CA THR A 62 -4.70 0.72 12.79
C THR A 62 -4.92 0.29 11.34
N VAL A 63 -5.93 0.86 10.69
CA VAL A 63 -6.15 0.67 9.23
C VAL A 63 -4.97 1.25 8.44
N GLU A 64 -4.38 2.35 8.89
CA GLU A 64 -3.18 2.92 8.28
C GLU A 64 -1.98 1.97 8.35
N GLU A 65 -1.72 1.37 9.52
CA GLU A 65 -0.65 0.37 9.69
C GLU A 65 -0.85 -0.82 8.77
N PHE A 66 -2.10 -1.31 8.66
CA PHE A 66 -2.43 -2.39 7.74
C PHE A 66 -2.20 -1.99 6.28
N ALA A 67 -2.66 -0.80 5.87
CA ALA A 67 -2.49 -0.30 4.51
C ALA A 67 -1.00 -0.18 4.13
N ASN A 68 -0.17 0.31 5.05
CA ASN A 68 1.28 0.41 4.86
C ASN A 68 1.92 -0.97 4.65
N ILE A 69 1.60 -1.95 5.50
CA ILE A 69 2.12 -3.32 5.39
C ILE A 69 1.64 -3.97 4.08
N PHE A 70 0.35 -3.81 3.75
CA PHE A 70 -0.24 -4.36 2.54
C PHE A 70 0.41 -3.77 1.29
N TRP A 71 0.60 -2.45 1.24
CA TRP A 71 1.24 -1.76 0.12
C TRP A 71 2.67 -2.28 -0.12
N ASP A 72 3.49 -2.36 0.94
CA ASP A 72 4.86 -2.86 0.83
C ASP A 72 4.89 -4.27 0.24
N LYS A 73 3.98 -5.14 0.69
CA LYS A 73 3.84 -6.51 0.17
C LYS A 73 3.32 -6.54 -1.28
N ALA A 74 2.38 -5.67 -1.62
CA ALA A 74 1.83 -5.57 -2.96
C ALA A 74 2.88 -5.11 -3.97
N VAL A 75 3.69 -4.09 -3.64
CA VAL A 75 4.80 -3.62 -4.47
C VAL A 75 5.82 -4.74 -4.70
N GLU A 76 6.23 -5.45 -3.64
CA GLU A 76 7.12 -6.62 -3.77
C GLU A 76 6.53 -7.67 -4.72
N GLY A 77 5.25 -8.01 -4.56
CA GLY A 77 4.53 -8.96 -5.40
C GLY A 77 4.47 -8.54 -6.86
N ILE A 78 4.07 -7.29 -7.14
CA ILE A 78 4.00 -6.72 -8.49
C ILE A 78 5.37 -6.78 -9.16
N LEU A 79 6.42 -6.31 -8.48
CA LEU A 79 7.79 -6.31 -9.02
C LEU A 79 8.28 -7.74 -9.29
N ASN A 80 7.88 -8.73 -8.50
CA ASN A 80 8.21 -10.12 -8.75
C ASN A 80 7.49 -10.68 -9.97
N VAL A 81 6.20 -10.39 -10.16
CA VAL A 81 5.45 -10.76 -11.37
C VAL A 81 6.06 -10.12 -12.62
N LEU A 82 6.47 -8.84 -12.55
CA LEU A 82 7.11 -8.18 -13.69
C LEU A 82 8.45 -8.84 -14.07
N LYS A 83 9.18 -9.41 -13.10
CA LYS A 83 10.42 -10.15 -13.37
C LYS A 83 10.17 -11.49 -14.07
N THR A 84 8.98 -12.10 -13.97
CA THR A 84 8.67 -13.39 -14.61
C THR A 84 8.27 -13.28 -16.08
N GLN A 85 8.18 -12.07 -16.64
CA GLN A 85 7.90 -11.85 -18.07
C GLN A 85 9.11 -12.21 -18.96
N GLU A 86 9.64 -13.44 -18.85
CA GLU A 86 10.81 -13.90 -19.60
C GLU A 86 10.69 -13.68 -21.12
#